data_AF-A0AAU7KGQ4-F1
#
_entry.id   AF-A0AAU7KGQ4-F1
#
_cell.length_a   1.000
_cell.length_b   1.000
_cell.length_c   1.000
_cell.angle_alpha   90.00
_cell.angle_beta   90.00
_cell.angle_gamma   90.00
#
_symmetry.space_group_name_H-M   'P 1'
#
loop_
_entity.id
_entity.type
_entity.pdbx_description
1 polymer ?
#
loop_
_entity_poly.entity_id
_entity_poly.type
_entity_poly.pdbx_seq_one_letter_code
_entity_poly.pdbx_strand_id
1 'polypeptide(L)'
;MSYRIKTALHGANPTLEIFDVSSGSMRMAWEYPKEVGSEEKDPELASLRREEAIHELFRRLFLLTTEQYLKGELGRDGSEASGSHGGGHKAH
;
A
#
# COMPACT_ATOMS: atom_id res chain seq x y z
N MET A 1 14.06 -4.86 -14.87
CA MET A 1 12.77 -4.48 -14.24
C MET A 1 12.86 -3.03 -13.85
N SER A 2 12.09 -2.18 -14.53
CA SER A 2 12.08 -0.74 -14.24
C SER A 2 10.84 -0.43 -13.42
N TYR A 3 11.01 0.23 -12.29
CA TYR A 3 9.90 0.61 -11.42
C TYR A 3 9.88 2.12 -11.20
N ARG A 4 8.69 2.65 -10.98
CA ARG A 4 8.47 4.04 -10.53
C ARG A 4 7.79 4.00 -9.17
N ILE A 5 8.42 4.65 -8.20
CA ILE A 5 7.87 4.80 -6.86
C ILE A 5 7.39 6.24 -6.71
N LYS A 6 6.21 6.42 -6.12
CA LYS A 6 5.70 7.73 -5.71
C LYS A 6 5.30 7.66 -4.25
N THR A 7 5.71 8.66 -3.49
CA THR A 7 5.23 8.91 -2.14
C THR A 7 4.43 10.21 -2.16
N ALA A 8 3.29 10.24 -1.46
CA ALA A 8 2.46 11.42 -1.33
C ALA A 8 1.76 11.45 0.03
N LEU A 9 1.20 12.61 0.36
CA LEU A 9 0.30 12.77 1.50
C LEU A 9 -1.10 13.06 0.96
N HIS A 10 -2.08 12.24 1.33
CA HIS A 10 -3.48 12.55 1.12
C HIS A 10 -4.05 13.17 2.41
N GLY A 11 -3.93 14.49 2.52
CA GLY A 11 -4.15 15.21 3.78
C GLY A 11 -3.02 14.91 4.77
N ALA A 12 -3.34 14.29 5.91
CA ALA A 12 -2.33 13.83 6.86
C ALA A 12 -1.81 12.40 6.56
N ASN A 13 -2.45 11.68 5.64
CA ASN A 13 -2.20 10.24 5.47
C ASN A 13 -1.09 9.96 4.45
N PRO A 14 -0.01 9.27 4.83
CA PRO A 14 1.01 8.81 3.89
C PRO A 14 0.47 7.74 2.94
N THR A 15 0.72 7.96 1.64
CA THR A 15 0.46 7.01 0.57
C THR A 15 1.74 6.68 -0.20
N LEU A 16 1.92 5.40 -0.53
CA LEU A 16 3.01 4.87 -1.33
C LEU A 16 2.44 4.14 -2.55
N GLU A 17 2.91 4.49 -3.73
CA GLU A 17 2.57 3.83 -4.99
C GLU A 17 3.82 3.22 -5.63
N ILE A 18 3.73 1.97 -6.07
CA ILE A 18 4.78 1.27 -6.82
C ILE A 18 4.18 0.85 -8.16
N PHE A 19 4.76 1.36 -9.24
CA PHE A 19 4.41 1.02 -10.61
C PHE A 19 5.54 0.21 -11.24
N ASP A 20 5.25 -1.04 -11.61
CA ASP A 20 6.17 -1.84 -12.42
C ASP A 20 5.93 -1.51 -13.90
N VAL A 21 6.92 -0.88 -14.53
CA VAL A 21 6.86 -0.46 -15.93
C VAL A 21 6.87 -1.66 -16.87
N SER A 22 7.46 -2.78 -16.45
CA SER A 22 7.58 -3.97 -17.29
C SER A 22 6.26 -4.74 -17.41
N SER A 23 5.47 -4.82 -16.33
CA SER A 23 4.14 -5.46 -16.34
C SER A 23 2.96 -4.48 -16.49
N GLY A 24 3.19 -3.18 -16.30
CA GLY A 24 2.13 -2.17 -16.22
C GLY A 24 1.31 -2.25 -14.92
N SER A 25 1.74 -3.04 -13.93
CA SER A 25 1.03 -3.19 -12.66
C SER A 25 1.28 -2.00 -11.72
N MET A 26 0.22 -1.53 -11.06
CA MET A 26 0.27 -0.49 -10.04
C MET A 26 -0.15 -1.08 -8.69
N ARG A 27 0.61 -0.76 -7.64
CA ARG A 27 0.32 -1.17 -6.26
C ARG A 27 0.32 0.06 -5.38
N MET A 28 -0.62 0.13 -4.44
CA MET A 28 -0.76 1.26 -3.53
C MET A 28 -0.87 0.76 -2.08
N ALA A 29 -0.14 1.40 -1.18
CA ALA A 29 -0.17 1.15 0.25
C ALA A 29 -0.35 2.49 1.00
N TRP A 30 -1.10 2.48 2.10
CA TRP A 30 -1.29 3.66 2.94
C TRP A 30 -1.44 3.25 4.41
N GLU A 31 -1.10 4.15 5.31
CA GLU A 31 -1.26 3.97 6.76
C GLU A 31 -1.80 5.26 7.39
N TYR A 32 -2.67 5.16 8.39
CA TYR A 32 -3.13 6.33 9.15
C TYR A 32 -2.10 6.66 10.23
N PRO A 33 -1.55 7.89 10.29
CA PRO A 33 -0.62 8.27 11.34
C PRO A 33 -1.31 8.15 12.70
N LYS A 34 -0.71 7.41 13.63
CA LYS A 34 -1.17 7.41 15.01
C LYS A 34 -0.95 8.82 15.58
N GLU A 35 -1.99 9.39 16.20
CA GLU A 35 -1.89 10.74 16.78
C GLU A 35 -0.72 10.79 17.76
N VAL A 36 0.26 11.64 17.44
CA VAL A 36 1.39 11.92 18.34
C VAL A 36 0.84 12.87 19.40
N GLY A 37 0.84 12.43 20.65
CA GLY A 37 0.20 13.10 21.78
C GLY A 37 0.52 14.60 21.84
N SER A 38 -0.52 15.38 22.13
CA SER A 38 -0.60 16.84 22.07
C SER A 38 0.20 17.61 23.16
N GLU A 39 1.37 17.11 23.58
CA GLU A 39 2.14 17.71 24.69
C GLU A 39 3.35 18.55 24.25
N GLU A 40 3.71 18.57 22.98
CA GLU A 40 4.88 19.31 22.50
C GLU A 40 4.56 20.81 22.33
N LYS A 41 5.07 21.63 23.26
CA LYS A 41 4.81 23.09 23.33
C LYS A 41 5.55 23.91 22.26
N ASP A 42 6.51 23.31 21.55
CA ASP A 42 7.29 23.96 20.52
C ASP A 42 6.80 23.51 19.12
N PRO A 43 6.22 24.42 18.31
CA PRO A 43 5.66 24.08 17.01
C PRO A 43 6.70 23.64 15.98
N GLU A 44 7.96 24.08 16.11
CA GLU A 44 9.02 23.67 15.19
C GLU A 44 9.46 22.23 15.46
N LEU A 45 9.63 21.89 16.75
CA LEU A 45 9.93 20.51 17.16
C LEU A 45 8.79 19.56 16.80
N ALA A 46 7.54 19.94 17.04
CA ALA A 46 6.37 19.14 16.66
C ALA A 46 6.32 18.87 15.13
N SER A 47 6.69 19.87 14.32
CA SER A 47 6.74 19.73 12.86
C SER A 47 7.84 18.77 12.42
N LEU A 48 9.05 18.90 12.99
CA LEU A 48 10.17 18.00 12.72
C LEU A 48 9.83 16.55 13.08
N ARG A 49 9.24 16.32 14.27
CA ARG A 49 8.82 14.98 14.70
C ARG A 49 7.77 14.37 13.77
N ARG A 50 6.85 15.20 13.28
CA ARG A 50 5.84 14.77 12.31
C ARG A 50 6.50 14.33 10.99
N GLU A 51 7.46 15.10 10.49
CA GLU A 51 8.22 14.74 9.28
C GLU A 51 9.00 13.43 9.46
N GLU A 52 9.68 13.26 10.59
CA GLU A 52 10.38 12.01 10.95
C GLU A 52 9.42 10.81 10.97
N ALA A 53 8.24 10.97 11.59
CA ALA A 53 7.23 9.93 11.65
C ALA A 53 6.71 9.55 10.26
N ILE A 54 6.46 10.54 9.39
CA ILE A 54 6.04 10.32 8.01
C ILE A 54 7.12 9.56 7.22
N HIS A 55 8.39 9.95 7.36
CA HIS A 55 9.50 9.29 6.67
C HIS A 55 9.67 7.84 7.12
N GLU A 56 9.54 7.58 8.41
CA GLU A 56 9.60 6.22 8.96
C GLU A 56 8.41 5.37 8.49
N LEU A 57 7.21 5.95 8.38
CA LEU A 57 6.04 5.28 7.80
C LEU A 57 6.28 4.92 6.32
N PHE A 58 6.78 5.84 5.51
CA PHE A 58 7.10 5.54 4.10
C PHE A 58 8.15 4.43 3.97
N ARG A 59 9.17 4.44 4.83
CA ARG A 59 10.19 3.39 4.85
C ARG A 59 9.58 2.02 5.14
N ARG A 60 8.71 1.94 6.15
CA ARG A 60 8.02 0.69 6.50
C ARG A 60 7.11 0.20 5.38
N LEU A 61 6.29 1.08 4.81
CA LEU A 61 5.40 0.74 3.70
C LEU A 61 6.20 0.28 2.47
N PHE A 62 7.32 0.92 2.18
CA PHE A 62 8.19 0.56 1.07
C PHE A 62 8.78 -0.83 1.25
N LEU A 63 9.37 -1.11 2.40
CA LEU A 63 9.95 -2.43 2.68
C LEU A 63 8.90 -3.53 2.60
N LEU A 64 7.73 -3.33 3.21
CA LEU A 64 6.64 -4.31 3.16
C LEU A 64 6.18 -4.57 1.71
N THR A 65 5.91 -3.50 0.94
CA THR A 65 5.38 -3.64 -0.41
C THR A 65 6.41 -4.25 -1.37
N THR A 66 7.69 -3.89 -1.22
CA THR A 66 8.76 -4.47 -2.03
C THR A 66 9.07 -5.91 -1.65
N GLU A 67 9.01 -6.26 -0.36
CA GLU A 67 9.17 -7.63 0.11
C GLU A 67 8.08 -8.54 -0.48
N GLN A 68 6.81 -8.14 -0.35
CA GLN A 68 5.68 -8.87 -0.92
C GLN A 68 5.79 -9.00 -2.45
N TYR A 69 6.31 -7.97 -3.13
CA TYR A 69 6.54 -7.99 -4.57
C TYR A 69 7.62 -8.99 -4.97
N LEU A 70 8.78 -8.93 -4.31
CA LEU A 70 9.92 -9.80 -4.60
C LEU A 70 9.61 -11.28 -4.33
N LYS A 71 8.76 -11.57 -3.33
CA LYS A 71 8.35 -12.93 -3.01
C LYS A 71 7.32 -13.52 -4.00
N GLY A 72 6.77 -12.72 -4.91
CA GLY A 72 5.71 -13.17 -5.81
C GLY A 72 4.40 -13.54 -5.09
N GLU A 73 4.28 -13.21 -3.79
CA GLU A 73 3.10 -13.47 -2.95
C GLU A 73 1.89 -12.65 -3.40
N LEU A 74 2.09 -11.72 -4.32
CA LEU A 74 1.10 -10.76 -4.76
C LEU A 74 0.40 -11.11 -6.08
N GLY A 75 0.24 -12.40 -6.36
CA GLY A 75 -0.42 -12.92 -7.58
C GLY A 75 -1.53 -13.95 -7.35
N ARG A 76 -1.96 -14.21 -6.10
CA ARG A 76 -2.89 -15.33 -5.81
C ARG A 76 -4.33 -14.95 -5.42
N ASP A 77 -4.64 -13.67 -5.32
CA ASP A 77 -6.01 -13.22 -5.05
C ASP A 77 -6.54 -12.45 -6.26
N GLY A 78 -7.12 -13.17 -7.23
CA GLY A 78 -7.74 -12.51 -8.38
C GLY A 78 -8.36 -13.39 -9.46
N SER A 79 -8.22 -14.72 -9.43
CA SER A 79 -8.90 -15.58 -10.40
C SER A 79 -8.96 -17.02 -9.92
N GLU A 80 -9.88 -17.38 -9.01
CA GLU A 80 -10.58 -18.69 -8.93
C GLU A 80 -11.75 -18.61 -7.92
N ALA A 81 -12.61 -17.59 -8.04
CA ALA A 81 -13.89 -17.55 -7.33
C ALA A 81 -15.04 -17.31 -8.32
N SER A 82 -15.17 -18.17 -9.33
CA SER A 82 -16.46 -18.45 -9.96
C SER A 82 -16.84 -19.90 -9.64
N GLY A 83 -17.21 -20.12 -8.38
CA GLY A 83 -17.98 -21.30 -8.03
C GLY A 83 -19.41 -21.16 -8.59
N SER A 84 -19.90 -22.28 -9.13
CA SER A 84 -21.31 -22.63 -9.30
C SER A 84 -22.09 -21.97 -10.45
N HIS A 85 -22.29 -22.74 -11.52
CA HIS A 85 -23.65 -23.13 -11.90
C HIS A 85 -23.64 -24.62 -12.26
N GLY A 86 -23.97 -25.44 -11.26
CA GLY A 86 -24.55 -26.75 -11.53
C GLY A 86 -25.93 -26.57 -12.14
N GLY A 87 -26.23 -27.34 -13.18
CA GLY A 87 -27.53 -27.29 -13.86
C GLY A 87 -27.60 -28.34 -14.94
N GLY A 88 -27.71 -29.62 -14.54
CA GLY A 88 -28.18 -30.65 -15.44
C GLY A 88 -29.61 -30.32 -15.86
N HIS A 89 -29.88 -30.32 -17.16
CA HIS A 89 -31.23 -30.48 -17.69
C HIS A 89 -31.20 -31.51 -18.81
N LYS A 90 -31.86 -32.63 -18.52
CA LYS A 90 -32.23 -33.70 -19.44
C LYS A 90 -33.73 -33.51 -19.72
N ALA A 91 -34.12 -33.47 -21.00
CA ALA A 91 -35.46 -33.60 -21.62
C ALA A 91 -35.42 -32.70 -22.87
N HIS A 92 -35.77 -33.13 -24.09
CA HIS A 92 -36.85 -34.02 -24.51
C HIS A 92 -36.44 -34.88 -25.70
#